data_AF-A0A7J8N7L4-F1
#
_entry.id   AF-A0A7J8N7L4-F1
#
_cell.length_a   1.000
_cell.length_b   1.000
_cell.length_c   1.000
_cell.angle_alpha   90.00
_cell.angle_beta   90.00
_cell.angle_gamma   90.00
#
_symmetry.space_group_name_H-M   'P 1'
#
loop_
_entity.id
_entity.type
_entity.pdbx_description
1 polymer ?
#
loop_
_entity_poly.entity_id
_entity_poly.type
_entity_poly.pdbx_seq_one_letter_code
_entity_poly.pdbx_strand_id
1 'polypeptide(L)'
;ELHALKSSPYDHIENHENSTLYTTNQILESWIQTAKQLLKRIASGIDAGSFEAAAGDCYILEKIWKLLEEIEDLHLLMDPNDFLHLKSQLQIKSVNETEAFCFRSKGLVEITKLSKELKHKVPFILGVEVDPNGGPRIQDAAMRLYSEQKEGNKVSLVQALQAIEAALKRFFFGYKQVLMIVMGSLEAKGNRVVACSDSGDSLSQIFLEPTYFPSLDAAKTFLGEFWSREQGESRFKK
;
A
#
# COMPACT_ATOMS: atom_id res chain seq x y z
N GLU A 1 -5.87 -14.76 -26.47
CA GLU A 1 -4.53 -14.37 -26.00
C GLU A 1 -4.36 -14.64 -24.49
N LEU A 2 -5.18 -14.08 -23.59
CA LEU A 2 -5.04 -14.31 -22.13
C LEU A 2 -5.14 -15.79 -21.70
N HIS A 3 -6.13 -16.54 -22.20
CA HIS A 3 -6.29 -17.97 -21.89
C HIS A 3 -5.13 -18.86 -22.38
N ALA A 4 -4.36 -18.40 -23.37
CA ALA A 4 -3.19 -19.13 -23.84
C ALA A 4 -2.01 -19.05 -22.85
N LEU A 5 -2.04 -18.10 -21.91
CA LEU A 5 -1.06 -17.97 -20.83
C LEU A 5 -1.32 -18.94 -19.67
N LYS A 6 -2.40 -19.74 -19.72
CA LYS A 6 -2.71 -20.71 -18.66
C LYS A 6 -1.68 -21.85 -18.59
N SER A 7 -0.95 -22.12 -19.69
CA SER A 7 0.13 -23.10 -19.69
C SER A 7 1.27 -22.61 -18.80
N SER A 8 1.51 -23.30 -17.70
CA SER A 8 2.63 -23.01 -16.82
C SER A 8 3.91 -23.66 -17.37
N PRO A 9 5.08 -22.99 -17.30
CA PRO A 9 6.36 -23.67 -17.55
C PRO A 9 6.60 -24.84 -16.58
N TYR A 10 5.80 -24.93 -15.52
CA TYR A 10 5.80 -25.99 -14.52
C TYR A 10 4.68 -27.01 -14.69
N ASP A 11 3.99 -27.07 -15.84
CA ASP A 11 2.91 -28.04 -16.11
C ASP A 11 3.36 -29.52 -15.97
N HIS A 12 4.67 -29.78 -15.99
CA HIS A 12 5.27 -31.09 -15.74
C HIS A 12 5.26 -31.51 -14.26
N ILE A 13 4.93 -30.60 -13.34
CA ILE A 13 4.81 -30.89 -11.91
C ILE A 13 3.42 -31.45 -11.63
N GLU A 14 3.35 -32.74 -11.28
CA GLU A 14 2.11 -33.41 -10.86
C GLU A 14 1.75 -33.00 -9.42
N ASN A 15 1.28 -31.77 -9.26
CA ASN A 15 0.78 -31.24 -8.00
C ASN A 15 -0.44 -30.36 -8.29
N HIS A 16 -1.57 -30.67 -7.66
CA HIS A 16 -2.85 -30.01 -7.94
C HIS A 16 -2.82 -28.51 -7.59
N GLU A 17 -1.99 -28.13 -6.62
CA GLU A 17 -1.82 -26.74 -6.18
C GLU A 17 -1.00 -25.88 -7.14
N ASN A 18 -0.28 -26.49 -8.08
CA ASN A 18 0.57 -25.76 -9.04
C ASN A 18 -0.25 -24.85 -9.95
N SER A 19 -1.38 -25.34 -10.47
CA SER A 19 -2.27 -24.54 -11.31
C SER A 19 -2.90 -23.40 -10.51
N THR A 20 -3.26 -23.63 -9.25
CA THR A 20 -3.82 -22.61 -8.34
C THR A 20 -2.80 -21.53 -8.09
N LEU A 21 -1.60 -21.89 -7.60
CA LEU A 21 -0.50 -20.97 -7.32
C LEU A 21 -0.13 -20.12 -8.54
N TYR A 22 0.00 -20.76 -9.71
CA TYR A 22 0.36 -20.08 -10.95
C TYR A 22 -0.72 -19.09 -11.40
N THR A 23 -1.98 -19.51 -11.38
CA THR A 23 -3.12 -18.65 -11.79
C THR A 23 -3.29 -17.47 -10.83
N THR A 24 -3.19 -17.69 -9.52
CA THR A 24 -3.27 -16.64 -8.51
C THR A 24 -2.18 -15.59 -8.72
N ASN A 25 -0.93 -16.02 -8.94
CA ASN A 25 0.18 -15.09 -9.23
C ASN A 25 -0.01 -14.34 -10.55
N GLN A 26 -0.55 -14.97 -11.59
CA GLN A 26 -0.85 -14.27 -12.85
C GLN A 26 -1.91 -13.17 -12.68
N ILE A 27 -2.97 -13.45 -11.90
CA ILE A 27 -4.02 -12.48 -11.59
C ILE A 27 -3.42 -11.33 -10.78
N LEU A 28 -2.62 -11.65 -9.75
CA LEU A 28 -1.91 -10.68 -8.92
C LEU A 28 -1.03 -9.75 -9.77
N GLU A 29 -0.14 -10.29 -10.60
CA GLU A 29 0.78 -9.53 -11.43
C GLU A 29 0.07 -8.66 -12.48
N SER A 30 -1.08 -9.12 -13.00
CA SER A 30 -1.90 -8.33 -13.91
C SER A 30 -2.46 -7.07 -13.24
N TRP A 31 -2.91 -7.20 -12.00
CA TRP A 31 -3.39 -6.06 -11.20
C TRP A 31 -2.25 -5.16 -10.71
N ILE A 32 -1.09 -5.72 -10.37
CA ILE A 32 0.13 -4.96 -10.05
C ILE A 32 0.54 -4.09 -11.24
N GLN A 33 0.54 -4.64 -12.46
CA GLN A 33 0.85 -3.88 -13.66
C GLN A 33 -0.18 -2.76 -13.91
N THR A 34 -1.45 -3.01 -13.63
CA THR A 34 -2.51 -1.99 -13.70
C THR A 34 -2.28 -0.88 -12.69
N ALA A 35 -2.00 -1.22 -11.42
CA ALA A 35 -1.67 -0.28 -10.36
C ALA A 35 -0.46 0.59 -10.72
N LYS A 36 0.57 0.00 -11.34
CA LYS A 36 1.76 0.72 -11.80
C LYS A 36 1.43 1.81 -12.83
N GLN A 37 0.58 1.51 -13.81
CA GLN A 37 0.16 2.52 -14.79
C GLN A 37 -0.73 3.59 -14.16
N LEU A 38 -1.60 3.18 -13.23
CA LEU A 38 -2.48 4.10 -12.51
C LEU A 38 -1.69 5.08 -11.63
N LEU A 39 -0.66 4.61 -10.93
CA LEU A 39 0.26 5.44 -10.14
C LEU A 39 0.95 6.53 -10.99
N LYS A 40 1.38 6.19 -12.20
CA LYS A 40 1.93 7.17 -13.16
C LYS A 40 0.88 8.20 -13.55
N ARG A 41 -0.35 7.74 -13.85
CA ARG A 41 -1.46 8.62 -14.21
C ARG A 41 -1.86 9.56 -13.08
N ILE A 42 -1.90 9.08 -11.84
CA ILE A 42 -2.12 9.89 -10.63
C ILE A 42 -1.04 10.97 -10.52
N ALA A 43 0.24 10.58 -10.58
CA ALA A 43 1.35 11.52 -10.45
C ALA A 43 1.29 12.62 -11.52
N SER A 44 1.09 12.25 -12.78
CA SER A 44 0.95 13.21 -13.89
C SER A 44 -0.32 14.06 -13.77
N GLY A 45 -1.44 13.49 -13.32
CA GLY A 45 -2.69 14.22 -13.09
C GLY A 45 -2.56 15.27 -12.00
N ILE A 46 -1.84 14.95 -10.91
CA ILE A 46 -1.50 15.92 -9.87
C ILE A 46 -0.61 17.02 -10.45
N ASP A 47 0.46 16.67 -11.16
CA ASP A 47 1.39 17.66 -11.75
C ASP A 47 0.69 18.61 -12.74
N ALA A 48 -0.33 18.12 -13.45
CA ALA A 48 -1.17 18.91 -14.35
C ALA A 48 -2.29 19.71 -13.64
N GLY A 49 -2.40 19.64 -12.30
CA GLY A 49 -3.46 20.30 -11.53
C GLY A 49 -4.85 19.67 -11.70
N SER A 50 -4.94 18.49 -12.32
CA SER A 50 -6.19 17.76 -12.56
C SER A 50 -6.62 16.96 -11.33
N PHE A 51 -6.87 17.65 -10.21
CA PHE A 51 -7.05 17.03 -8.90
C PHE A 51 -8.28 16.12 -8.79
N GLU A 52 -9.37 16.43 -9.47
CA GLU A 52 -10.58 15.60 -9.47
C GLU A 52 -10.34 14.23 -10.13
N ALA A 53 -9.77 14.23 -11.33
CA ALA A 53 -9.42 13.02 -12.05
C ALA A 53 -8.37 12.19 -11.26
N ALA A 54 -7.36 12.87 -10.70
CA ALA A 54 -6.36 12.22 -9.86
C ALA A 54 -6.98 11.59 -8.60
N ALA A 55 -7.98 12.24 -7.98
CA ALA A 55 -8.70 11.67 -6.83
C ALA A 55 -9.49 10.42 -7.23
N GLY A 56 -10.16 10.43 -8.38
CA GLY A 56 -10.83 9.26 -8.95
C GLY A 56 -9.85 8.09 -9.19
N ASP A 57 -8.68 8.38 -9.74
CA ASP A 57 -7.64 7.38 -9.94
C ASP A 57 -7.07 6.85 -8.62
N CYS A 58 -6.87 7.71 -7.62
CA CYS A 58 -6.49 7.29 -6.27
C CYS A 58 -7.52 6.34 -5.64
N TYR A 59 -8.81 6.58 -5.85
CA TYR A 59 -9.87 5.68 -5.41
C TYR A 59 -9.76 4.31 -6.08
N ILE A 60 -9.51 4.26 -7.39
CA ILE A 60 -9.31 2.99 -8.11
C ILE A 60 -8.06 2.27 -7.57
N LEU A 61 -6.97 2.99 -7.31
CA LEU A 61 -5.75 2.40 -6.78
C LEU A 61 -5.95 1.80 -5.38
N GLU A 62 -6.72 2.46 -4.52
CA GLU A 62 -7.13 1.94 -3.22
C GLU A 62 -7.89 0.62 -3.35
N LYS A 63 -8.81 0.52 -4.33
CA LYS A 63 -9.53 -0.72 -4.63
C LYS A 63 -8.61 -1.82 -5.14
N ILE A 64 -7.62 -1.48 -5.96
CA ILE A 64 -6.64 -2.46 -6.42
C ILE A 64 -5.83 -2.99 -5.23
N TRP A 65 -5.35 -2.16 -4.32
CA TRP A 65 -4.63 -2.63 -3.13
C TRP A 65 -5.45 -3.61 -2.28
N LYS A 66 -6.74 -3.33 -2.07
CA LYS A 66 -7.65 -4.27 -1.40
C LYS A 66 -7.87 -5.55 -2.19
N LEU A 67 -8.01 -5.45 -3.51
CA LEU A 67 -8.17 -6.62 -4.36
C LEU A 67 -6.91 -7.51 -4.32
N LEU A 68 -5.71 -6.94 -4.27
CA LEU A 68 -4.47 -7.70 -4.11
C LEU A 68 -4.47 -8.49 -2.79
N GLU A 69 -5.02 -7.93 -1.71
CA GLU A 69 -5.16 -8.61 -0.41
C GLU A 69 -6.08 -9.83 -0.55
N GLU A 70 -7.26 -9.65 -1.14
CA GLU A 70 -8.23 -10.74 -1.39
C GLU A 70 -7.68 -11.83 -2.35
N ILE A 71 -6.83 -11.46 -3.31
CA ILE A 71 -6.16 -12.42 -4.20
C ILE A 71 -5.16 -13.27 -3.41
N GLU A 72 -4.38 -12.66 -2.52
CA GLU A 72 -3.40 -13.39 -1.69
C GLU A 72 -4.08 -14.34 -0.71
N ASP A 73 -5.27 -13.98 -0.21
CA ASP A 73 -6.07 -14.84 0.67
C ASP A 73 -6.51 -16.16 0.00
N LEU A 74 -6.49 -16.26 -1.33
CA LEU A 74 -6.73 -17.53 -2.02
C LEU A 74 -5.71 -18.60 -1.65
N HIS A 75 -4.49 -18.22 -1.26
CA HIS A 75 -3.48 -19.17 -0.79
C HIS A 75 -3.88 -19.84 0.54
N LEU A 76 -4.80 -19.26 1.32
CA LEU A 76 -5.29 -19.86 2.57
C LEU A 76 -6.13 -21.13 2.36
N LEU A 77 -6.63 -21.33 1.13
CA LEU A 77 -7.44 -22.49 0.77
C LEU A 77 -6.60 -23.66 0.27
N MET A 78 -5.29 -23.49 0.12
CA MET A 78 -4.39 -24.52 -0.37
C MET A 78 -4.12 -25.56 0.71
N ASP A 79 -3.99 -26.82 0.31
CA ASP A 79 -3.54 -27.87 1.23
C ASP A 79 -2.07 -27.61 1.64
N PRO A 80 -1.77 -27.49 2.95
CA PRO A 80 -0.42 -27.16 3.38
C PRO A 80 0.63 -28.22 2.99
N ASN A 81 0.26 -29.50 2.96
CA ASN A 81 1.19 -30.57 2.59
C ASN A 81 1.56 -30.46 1.11
N ASP A 82 0.57 -30.30 0.25
CA ASP A 82 0.77 -30.20 -1.19
C ASP A 82 1.47 -28.90 -1.57
N PHE A 83 1.16 -27.79 -0.90
CA PHE A 83 1.90 -26.53 -1.08
C PHE A 83 3.38 -26.65 -0.68
N LEU A 84 3.71 -27.28 0.45
CA LEU A 84 5.10 -27.43 0.89
C LEU A 84 5.90 -28.35 -0.04
N HIS A 85 5.29 -29.41 -0.57
CA HIS A 85 5.87 -30.23 -1.62
C HIS A 85 6.11 -29.42 -2.90
N LEU A 86 5.12 -28.64 -3.33
CA LEU A 86 5.22 -27.77 -4.50
C LEU A 86 6.32 -26.73 -4.34
N LYS A 87 6.39 -26.08 -3.19
CA LYS A 87 7.43 -25.10 -2.84
C LYS A 87 8.84 -25.69 -3.00
N SER A 88 9.03 -26.93 -2.58
CA SER A 88 10.29 -27.68 -2.78
C SER A 88 10.58 -27.95 -4.25
N GLN A 89 9.57 -28.43 -5.01
CA GLN A 89 9.67 -28.73 -6.44
C GLN A 89 9.99 -27.48 -7.28
N LEU A 90 9.35 -26.34 -6.96
CA LEU A 90 9.59 -25.04 -7.58
C LEU A 90 10.90 -24.38 -7.11
N GLN A 91 11.63 -25.02 -6.19
CA GLN A 91 12.85 -24.48 -5.59
C GLN A 91 12.65 -23.07 -5.04
N ILE A 92 11.48 -22.81 -4.44
CA ILE A 92 11.17 -21.58 -3.73
C ILE A 92 12.00 -21.60 -2.43
N LYS A 93 13.28 -21.24 -2.55
CA LYS A 93 14.23 -21.11 -1.43
C LYS A 93 14.01 -19.76 -0.75
N SER A 94 14.11 -19.67 0.57
CA SER A 94 14.37 -18.40 1.25
C SER A 94 15.78 -17.92 0.88
N VAL A 95 15.91 -17.22 -0.24
CA VAL A 95 17.21 -16.70 -0.70
C VAL A 95 17.50 -15.47 0.16
N ASN A 96 18.33 -15.69 1.18
CA ASN A 96 18.65 -14.78 2.28
C ASN A 96 17.49 -14.66 3.26
N GLU A 97 17.72 -15.06 4.52
CA GLU A 97 16.79 -15.03 5.66
C GLU A 97 16.25 -13.62 6.01
N THR A 98 16.52 -12.63 5.16
CA THR A 98 16.27 -11.19 5.35
C THR A 98 15.12 -10.63 4.50
N GLU A 99 14.75 -11.24 3.37
CA GLU A 99 13.70 -10.70 2.48
C GLU A 99 12.45 -11.60 2.45
N ALA A 100 11.29 -11.00 2.76
CA ALA A 100 10.01 -11.70 2.73
C ALA A 100 9.57 -12.10 1.31
N PHE A 101 8.75 -13.15 1.22
CA PHE A 101 8.34 -13.78 -0.05
C PHE A 101 7.72 -12.79 -1.07
N CYS A 102 6.98 -11.77 -0.61
CA CYS A 102 6.34 -10.78 -1.50
C CYS A 102 7.36 -9.91 -2.25
N PHE A 103 8.55 -9.70 -1.67
CA PHE A 103 9.55 -8.82 -2.27
C PHE A 103 10.24 -9.44 -3.49
N ARG A 104 9.90 -10.70 -3.83
CA ARG A 104 10.29 -11.31 -5.11
C ARG A 104 9.55 -10.70 -6.29
N SER A 105 8.31 -10.25 -6.08
CA SER A 105 7.60 -9.51 -7.12
C SER A 105 8.21 -8.11 -7.23
N LYS A 106 9.03 -7.93 -8.27
CA LYS A 106 9.61 -6.61 -8.60
C LYS A 106 8.51 -5.58 -8.82
N GLY A 107 7.38 -6.00 -9.39
CA GLY A 107 6.21 -5.15 -9.60
C GLY A 107 5.60 -4.70 -8.27
N LEU A 108 5.40 -5.62 -7.32
CA LEU A 108 4.86 -5.30 -5.99
C LEU A 108 5.77 -4.31 -5.25
N VAL A 109 7.08 -4.59 -5.21
CA VAL A 109 8.09 -3.68 -4.62
C VAL A 109 8.00 -2.28 -5.23
N GLU A 110 7.87 -2.20 -6.56
CA GLU A 110 7.79 -0.94 -7.29
C GLU A 110 6.50 -0.18 -6.98
N ILE A 111 5.33 -0.81 -7.02
CA ILE A 111 4.05 -0.13 -6.71
C ILE A 111 3.97 0.29 -5.24
N THR A 112 4.57 -0.46 -4.32
CA THR A 112 4.71 -0.07 -2.91
C THR A 112 5.55 1.19 -2.80
N LYS A 113 6.73 1.22 -3.44
CA LYS A 113 7.60 2.40 -3.44
C LYS A 113 6.91 3.62 -4.04
N LEU A 114 6.31 3.49 -5.23
CA LEU A 114 5.61 4.58 -5.91
C LEU A 114 4.41 5.10 -5.09
N SER A 115 3.68 4.22 -4.40
CA SER A 115 2.58 4.63 -3.50
C SER A 115 3.11 5.46 -2.33
N LYS A 116 4.25 5.08 -1.73
CA LYS A 116 4.92 5.87 -0.67
C LYS A 116 5.39 7.23 -1.18
N GLU A 117 5.86 7.30 -2.43
CA GLU A 117 6.39 8.54 -3.03
C GLU A 117 5.30 9.59 -3.32
N LEU A 118 4.02 9.22 -3.34
CA LEU A 118 2.91 10.17 -3.47
C LEU A 118 2.90 11.24 -2.36
N LYS A 119 3.50 10.97 -1.20
CA LYS A 119 3.69 11.98 -0.13
C LYS A 119 4.43 13.22 -0.60
N HIS A 120 5.33 13.10 -1.57
CA HIS A 120 6.08 14.23 -2.12
C HIS A 120 5.21 15.17 -2.95
N LYS A 121 3.99 14.76 -3.32
CA LYS A 121 3.03 15.60 -4.04
C LYS A 121 2.17 16.46 -3.11
N VAL A 122 2.11 16.15 -1.81
CA VAL A 122 1.25 16.87 -0.84
C VAL A 122 1.52 18.38 -0.78
N PRO A 123 2.78 18.85 -0.70
CA PRO A 123 3.05 20.29 -0.70
C PRO A 123 2.50 21.00 -1.93
N PHE A 124 2.67 20.39 -3.10
CA PHE A 124 2.14 20.92 -4.36
C PHE A 124 0.60 20.99 -4.36
N ILE A 125 -0.08 19.93 -3.90
CA ILE A 125 -1.54 19.92 -3.79
C ILE A 125 -2.02 21.06 -2.88
N LEU A 126 -1.34 21.27 -1.75
CA LEU A 126 -1.66 22.31 -0.77
C LEU A 126 -1.19 23.71 -1.17
N GLY A 127 -0.45 23.87 -2.28
CA GLY A 127 0.08 25.15 -2.73
C GLY A 127 1.13 25.76 -1.80
N VAL A 128 1.89 24.91 -1.09
CA VAL A 128 2.95 25.33 -0.15
C VAL A 128 4.32 24.87 -0.65
N GLU A 129 5.35 25.69 -0.40
CA GLU A 129 6.73 25.31 -0.68
C GLU A 129 7.14 24.12 0.19
N VAL A 130 7.97 23.24 -0.38
CA VAL A 130 8.47 22.04 0.31
C VAL A 130 9.46 22.47 1.39
N ASP A 131 9.05 22.37 2.66
CA ASP A 131 9.98 22.31 3.77
C ASP A 131 10.51 20.88 3.88
N PRO A 132 11.84 20.64 3.76
CA PRO A 132 12.42 19.30 3.86
C PRO A 132 12.12 18.58 5.18
N ASN A 133 11.69 19.30 6.23
CA ASN A 133 11.32 18.72 7.52
C ASN A 133 9.81 18.57 7.74
N GLY A 134 8.96 18.85 6.75
CA GLY A 134 7.51 18.71 6.89
C GLY A 134 6.93 19.59 8.00
N GLY A 135 7.24 20.89 7.98
CA GLY A 135 6.97 21.80 9.08
C GLY A 135 5.50 22.21 9.30
N PRO A 136 5.26 23.10 10.29
CA PRO A 136 3.93 23.63 10.65
C PRO A 136 3.11 24.18 9.47
N ARG A 137 3.79 24.65 8.41
CA ARG A 137 3.14 25.23 7.22
C ARG A 137 2.28 24.24 6.44
N ILE A 138 2.72 22.99 6.28
CA ILE A 138 1.94 21.97 5.56
C ILE A 138 0.68 21.62 6.37
N GLN A 139 0.84 21.51 7.69
CA GLN A 139 -0.27 21.27 8.61
C GLN A 139 -1.29 22.41 8.57
N ASP A 140 -0.84 23.66 8.68
CA ASP A 140 -1.72 24.85 8.62
C ASP A 140 -2.48 24.94 7.29
N ALA A 141 -1.81 24.67 6.17
CA ALA A 141 -2.45 24.64 4.86
C ALA A 141 -3.49 23.52 4.73
N ALA A 142 -3.19 22.34 5.27
CA ALA A 142 -4.17 21.25 5.34
C ALA A 142 -5.37 21.60 6.23
N MET A 143 -5.14 22.25 7.37
CA MET A 143 -6.23 22.72 8.24
C MET A 143 -7.15 23.71 7.52
N ARG A 144 -6.60 24.69 6.80
CA ARG A 144 -7.37 25.64 5.99
C ARG A 144 -8.14 24.95 4.87
N LEU A 145 -7.50 24.00 4.17
CA LEU A 145 -8.15 23.21 3.13
C LEU A 145 -9.40 22.48 3.67
N TYR A 146 -9.28 21.85 4.83
CA TYR A 146 -10.38 21.11 5.45
C TYR A 146 -11.46 22.01 6.07
N SER A 147 -11.11 23.18 6.62
CA SER A 147 -12.08 24.08 7.25
C SER A 147 -12.90 24.86 6.22
N GLU A 148 -12.27 25.37 5.17
CA GLU A 148 -12.95 26.22 4.19
C GLU A 148 -13.81 25.42 3.20
N GLN A 149 -13.43 24.16 2.91
CA GLN A 149 -14.10 23.24 1.97
C GLN A 149 -14.40 23.80 0.57
N LYS A 150 -13.84 24.96 0.20
CA LYS A 150 -14.00 25.58 -1.13
C LYS A 150 -13.33 24.77 -2.24
N GLU A 151 -12.30 24.01 -1.90
CA GLU A 151 -11.50 23.20 -2.82
C GLU A 151 -11.76 21.70 -2.62
N GLY A 152 -13.04 21.28 -2.73
CA GLY A 152 -13.48 19.90 -2.46
C GLY A 152 -12.68 18.82 -3.20
N ASN A 153 -12.24 19.09 -4.44
CA ASN A 153 -11.44 18.16 -5.23
C ASN A 153 -10.06 17.88 -4.58
N LYS A 154 -9.43 18.90 -3.97
CA LYS A 154 -8.16 18.71 -3.24
C LYS A 154 -8.38 17.96 -1.93
N VAL A 155 -9.48 18.22 -1.23
CA VAL A 155 -9.86 17.46 -0.03
C VAL A 155 -10.01 15.98 -0.38
N SER A 156 -10.79 15.65 -1.42
CA SER A 156 -10.97 14.27 -1.87
C SER A 156 -9.65 13.62 -2.28
N LEU A 157 -8.78 14.35 -2.98
CA LEU A 157 -7.46 13.86 -3.37
C LEU A 157 -6.60 13.50 -2.14
N VAL A 158 -6.44 14.41 -1.17
CA VAL A 158 -5.60 14.14 0.00
C VAL A 158 -6.17 13.02 0.89
N GLN A 159 -7.50 12.90 0.99
CA GLN A 159 -8.12 11.75 1.66
C GLN A 159 -7.87 10.44 0.91
N ALA A 160 -7.94 10.46 -0.43
CA ALA A 160 -7.68 9.29 -1.25
C ALA A 160 -6.20 8.83 -1.15
N LEU A 161 -5.25 9.77 -1.02
CA LEU A 161 -3.84 9.46 -0.74
C LEU A 161 -3.65 8.67 0.56
N GLN A 162 -4.27 9.13 1.65
CA GLN A 162 -4.25 8.44 2.94
C GLN A 162 -4.97 7.10 2.88
N ALA A 163 -6.03 6.99 2.07
CA ALA A 163 -6.72 5.74 1.84
C ALA A 163 -5.86 4.69 1.14
N ILE A 164 -5.03 5.05 0.15
CA ILE A 164 -4.13 4.05 -0.47
C ILE A 164 -3.04 3.63 0.52
N GLU A 165 -2.50 4.52 1.36
CA GLU A 165 -1.57 4.12 2.42
C GLU A 165 -2.23 3.08 3.34
N ALA A 166 -3.46 3.36 3.78
CA ALA A 166 -4.16 2.46 4.69
C ALA A 166 -4.48 1.10 4.05
N ALA A 167 -4.80 1.06 2.75
CA ALA A 167 -5.00 -0.20 2.02
C ALA A 167 -3.68 -0.96 1.80
N LEU A 168 -2.60 -0.26 1.43
CA LEU A 168 -1.26 -0.83 1.29
C LEU A 168 -0.76 -1.46 2.59
N LYS A 169 -0.90 -0.76 3.72
CA LYS A 169 -0.46 -1.29 5.03
C LYS A 169 -1.29 -2.50 5.45
N ARG A 170 -2.60 -2.52 5.14
CA ARG A 170 -3.47 -3.69 5.37
C ARG A 170 -3.03 -4.88 4.52
N PHE A 171 -2.79 -4.68 3.23
CA PHE A 171 -2.26 -5.72 2.34
C PHE A 171 -1.02 -6.40 2.95
N PHE A 172 0.00 -5.65 3.37
CA PHE A 172 1.21 -6.26 3.94
C PHE A 172 0.99 -6.91 5.30
N PHE A 173 0.06 -6.39 6.10
CA PHE A 173 -0.34 -7.04 7.35
C PHE A 173 -1.05 -8.38 7.09
N GLY A 174 -2.04 -8.40 6.20
CA GLY A 174 -2.78 -9.61 5.80
C GLY A 174 -1.87 -10.64 5.14
N TYR A 175 -1.03 -10.21 4.21
CA TYR A 175 -0.04 -11.05 3.55
C TYR A 175 0.91 -11.76 4.54
N LYS A 176 1.33 -11.07 5.61
CA LYS A 176 2.12 -11.70 6.67
C LYS A 176 1.35 -12.84 7.34
N GLN A 177 0.03 -12.69 7.55
CA GLN A 177 -0.81 -13.77 8.09
C GLN A 177 -0.90 -14.95 7.12
N VAL A 178 -1.10 -14.68 5.82
CA VAL A 178 -1.11 -15.72 4.77
C VAL A 178 0.19 -16.52 4.80
N LEU A 179 1.35 -15.86 4.83
CA LEU A 179 2.64 -16.55 4.93
C LEU A 179 2.76 -17.41 6.19
N MET A 180 2.31 -16.91 7.34
CA MET A 180 2.37 -17.67 8.60
C MET A 180 1.47 -18.91 8.57
N ILE A 181 0.31 -18.84 7.91
CA ILE A 181 -0.63 -19.96 7.80
C ILE A 181 -0.11 -20.99 6.80
N VAL A 182 0.36 -20.54 5.64
CA VAL A 182 0.75 -21.41 4.52
C VAL A 182 2.14 -22.04 4.71
N MET A 183 3.09 -21.30 5.30
CA MET A 183 4.48 -21.77 5.48
C MET A 183 4.84 -22.09 6.94
N GLY A 184 3.94 -21.78 7.89
CA GLY A 184 4.22 -21.89 9.31
C GLY A 184 5.00 -20.70 9.87
N SER A 185 4.84 -20.47 11.17
CA SER A 185 5.37 -19.28 11.85
C SER A 185 6.90 -19.22 11.97
N LEU A 186 7.59 -20.37 11.96
CA LEU A 186 9.05 -20.42 12.04
C LEU A 186 9.71 -20.02 10.72
N GLU A 187 9.15 -20.48 9.61
CA GLU A 187 9.60 -20.14 8.27
C GLU A 187 9.24 -18.69 7.92
N ALA A 188 8.03 -18.24 8.27
CA ALA A 188 7.59 -16.85 8.06
C ALA A 188 8.41 -15.82 8.85
N LYS A 189 9.03 -16.21 9.97
CA LYS A 189 9.93 -15.34 10.77
C LYS A 189 11.38 -15.39 10.30
N GLY A 190 11.71 -16.17 9.27
CA GLY A 190 13.06 -16.30 8.75
C GLY A 190 14.05 -16.84 9.78
N ASN A 191 13.74 -17.98 10.41
CA ASN A 191 14.66 -18.75 11.27
C ASN A 191 15.51 -17.94 12.30
N ARG A 192 14.98 -16.82 12.82
CA ARG A 192 15.66 -15.92 13.77
C ARG A 192 15.73 -16.45 15.22
N VAL A 193 15.93 -17.75 15.40
CA VAL A 193 16.10 -18.35 16.73
C VAL A 193 17.51 -18.08 17.30
N VAL A 194 18.46 -17.53 16.52
CA VAL A 194 19.86 -17.43 16.95
C VAL A 194 20.54 -16.05 16.81
N ALA A 195 19.91 -15.01 16.22
CA ALA A 195 20.59 -13.71 16.09
C ALA A 195 19.68 -12.48 16.20
N CYS A 196 19.91 -11.70 17.29
CA CYS A 196 19.66 -10.27 17.48
C CYS A 196 18.22 -9.72 17.28
N SER A 197 17.57 -9.31 18.37
CA SER A 197 16.14 -8.99 18.45
C SER A 197 15.73 -7.53 18.22
N ASP A 198 16.56 -6.66 17.64
CA ASP A 198 16.23 -5.22 17.52
C ASP A 198 15.92 -4.73 16.10
N SER A 199 15.95 -5.59 15.08
CA SER A 199 15.41 -5.24 13.75
C SER A 199 14.16 -6.06 13.49
N GLY A 200 12.98 -5.43 13.33
CA GLY A 200 11.76 -6.14 12.95
C GLY A 200 11.92 -6.89 11.62
N ASP A 201 11.13 -7.94 11.39
CA ASP A 201 11.04 -8.55 10.05
C ASP A 201 10.60 -7.49 9.01
N SER A 202 11.16 -7.53 7.80
CA SER A 202 11.00 -6.52 6.75
C SER A 202 9.53 -6.26 6.39
N LEU A 203 8.66 -7.27 6.43
CA LEU A 203 7.21 -7.09 6.26
C LEU A 203 6.59 -6.24 7.37
N SER A 204 7.00 -6.53 8.60
CA SER A 204 6.55 -5.82 9.79
C SER A 204 6.96 -4.35 9.75
N GLN A 205 8.13 -4.05 9.20
CA GLN A 205 8.58 -2.67 9.02
C GLN A 205 7.60 -1.87 8.15
N ILE A 206 7.04 -2.44 7.08
CA ILE A 206 6.15 -1.68 6.18
C ILE A 206 4.84 -1.24 6.85
N PHE A 207 4.16 -2.13 7.57
CA PHE A 207 2.89 -1.77 8.19
C PHE A 207 3.04 -1.11 9.57
N LEU A 208 4.21 -1.22 10.21
CA LEU A 208 4.55 -0.49 11.44
C LEU A 208 5.23 0.86 11.17
N GLU A 209 5.62 1.16 9.93
CA GLU A 209 6.13 2.47 9.55
C GLU A 209 5.15 3.57 9.99
N PRO A 210 5.66 4.74 10.43
CA PRO A 210 4.84 5.91 10.65
C PRO A 210 4.00 6.27 9.40
N THR A 211 2.96 7.08 9.62
CA THR A 211 2.12 7.57 8.53
C THR A 211 2.96 8.22 7.42
N TYR A 212 2.61 7.97 6.16
CA TYR A 212 3.26 8.62 5.01
C TYR A 212 2.85 10.08 4.91
N PHE A 213 1.75 10.46 5.57
CA PHE A 213 1.15 11.79 5.50
C PHE A 213 0.98 12.43 6.90
N PRO A 214 2.06 12.59 7.69
CA PRO A 214 1.97 13.03 9.09
C PRO A 214 1.34 14.42 9.25
N SER A 215 1.62 15.37 8.36
CA SER A 215 1.03 16.71 8.42
C SER A 215 -0.48 16.72 8.14
N LEU A 216 -0.97 15.80 7.29
CA LEU A 216 -2.40 15.64 7.02
C LEU A 216 -3.13 15.05 8.22
N ASP A 217 -2.50 14.11 8.92
CA ASP A 217 -3.04 13.52 10.15
C ASP A 217 -3.04 14.53 11.30
N ALA A 218 -1.92 15.23 11.50
CA ALA A 218 -1.81 16.28 12.52
C ALA A 218 -2.87 17.37 12.32
N ALA A 219 -3.11 17.81 11.09
CA ALA A 219 -4.14 18.81 10.79
C ALA A 219 -5.52 18.41 11.32
N LYS A 220 -5.90 17.12 11.22
CA LYS A 220 -7.20 16.63 11.71
C LYS A 220 -7.33 16.74 13.23
N THR A 221 -6.25 16.56 13.97
CA THR A 221 -6.24 16.72 15.44
C THR A 221 -6.62 18.13 15.86
N PHE A 222 -6.14 19.15 15.14
CA PHE A 222 -6.32 20.55 15.51
C PHE A 222 -7.55 21.23 14.89
N LEU A 223 -8.29 20.55 13.99
CA LEU A 223 -9.49 21.12 13.37
C LEU A 223 -10.57 21.49 14.37
N GLY A 224 -10.77 20.68 15.42
CA GLY A 224 -11.77 20.96 16.46
C GLY A 224 -11.45 22.22 17.27
N GLU A 225 -10.17 22.43 17.59
CA GLU A 225 -9.71 23.65 18.27
C GLU A 225 -9.82 24.88 17.36
N PHE A 226 -9.52 24.71 16.06
CA PHE A 226 -9.62 25.77 15.07
C PHE A 226 -11.07 26.29 14.95
N TRP A 227 -12.06 25.40 14.83
CA TRP A 227 -13.48 25.79 14.80
C TRP A 227 -13.93 26.50 16.08
N SER A 228 -13.42 26.06 17.23
CA SER A 228 -13.73 26.68 18.53
C SER A 228 -13.19 28.11 18.62
N ARG A 229 -12.01 28.37 18.05
CA ARG A 229 -11.42 29.73 17.96
C ARG A 229 -12.16 30.62 16.98
N GLU A 230 -12.49 30.14 15.77
CA GLU A 230 -13.26 30.92 14.79
C GLU A 230 -14.66 31.30 15.31
N GLN A 231 -15.35 30.37 15.98
CA GLN A 231 -16.65 30.65 16.61
C GLN A 231 -16.52 31.67 17.76
N GLY A 232 -15.43 31.60 18.54
CA GLY A 232 -15.11 32.59 19.58
C GLY A 232 -14.89 33.99 18.99
N GLU A 233 -14.05 34.12 17.97
CA GLU A 233 -13.77 35.40 17.30
C GLU A 233 -14.99 35.99 16.59
N SER A 234 -15.86 35.15 16.03
CA SER A 234 -17.12 35.59 15.42
C SER A 234 -18.14 36.13 16.44
N ARG A 235 -18.10 35.65 17.69
CA ARG A 235 -18.94 36.17 18.79
C ARG A 235 -18.47 37.53 19.33
N PHE A 236 -17.18 37.85 19.19
CA PHE A 236 -16.63 39.16 19.60
C PHE A 236 -16.71 40.23 18.51
N LYS A 237 -17.16 39.87 17.30
CA LYS A 237 -17.35 40.79 16.15
C LYS A 237 -18.82 41.14 15.86
N LYS A 238 -19.74 40.81 16.75
CA LYS A 238 -21.15 41.28 16.74
C LYS A 238 -21.38 42.29 17.84
#